data_AF-A0A7J3JNM3-F1
#
_entry.id   AF-A0A7J3JNM3-F1
#
_cell.length_a   1.000
_cell.length_b   1.000
_cell.length_c   1.000
_cell.angle_alpha   90.00
_cell.angle_beta   90.00
_cell.angle_gamma   90.00
#
_symmetry.space_group_name_H-M   'P 1'
#
loop_
_entity.id
_entity.type
_entity.pdbx_description
1 polymer ?
#
loop_
_entity_poly.entity_id
_entity_poly.type
_entity_poly.pdbx_seq_one_letter_code
_entity_poly.pdbx_strand_id
1 'polypeptide(L)'
;MQRDQLIGTLLVVVSIIAVAVYLWLLFIPPIAGVDIILIKITAAVAIVAIFGILGWIGYTLATTPPPKPIEEIEKEIEEELKKLEKETAALQQQPKQ
;
A
#
# COMPACT_ATOMS: atom_id res chain seq x y z
N MET A 1 -1.38 -2.48 -27.85
CA MET A 1 -0.14 -1.84 -28.36
C MET A 1 -0.32 -0.33 -28.59
N GLN A 2 -1.02 0.16 -29.63
CA GLN A 2 -1.19 1.62 -29.84
C GLN A 2 -2.03 2.33 -28.76
N ARG A 3 -3.03 1.65 -28.17
CA ARG A 3 -3.91 2.25 -27.15
C ARG A 3 -3.19 2.48 -25.82
N ASP A 4 -2.39 1.52 -25.40
CA ASP A 4 -1.59 1.60 -24.17
C ASP A 4 -0.52 2.70 -24.29
N GLN A 5 0.10 2.83 -25.47
CA GLN A 5 1.05 3.89 -25.79
C GLN A 5 0.39 5.28 -25.84
N LEU A 6 -0.84 5.38 -26.34
CA LEU A 6 -1.60 6.64 -26.36
C LEU A 6 -1.92 7.12 -24.94
N ILE A 7 -2.38 6.19 -24.08
CA ILE A 7 -2.68 6.48 -22.67
C ILE A 7 -1.40 6.88 -21.94
N GLY A 8 -0.31 6.14 -22.12
CA GLY A 8 0.98 6.47 -21.51
C GLY A 8 1.50 7.84 -21.95
N THR A 9 1.42 8.15 -23.25
CA THR A 9 1.86 9.44 -23.79
C THR A 9 1.00 10.59 -23.28
N LEU A 10 -0.32 10.40 -23.23
CA LEU A 10 -1.24 11.40 -22.68
C LEU A 10 -0.96 11.66 -21.20
N LEU A 11 -0.69 10.62 -20.42
CA LEU A 11 -0.37 10.73 -19.01
C LEU A 11 0.93 11.53 -18.80
N VAL A 12 1.98 11.23 -19.58
CA VAL A 12 3.25 11.98 -19.54
C VAL A 12 3.03 13.45 -19.89
N VAL A 13 2.30 13.75 -20.96
CA VAL A 13 2.03 15.14 -21.38
C VAL A 13 1.27 15.89 -20.29
N VAL A 14 0.22 15.28 -19.72
CA VAL A 14 -0.55 15.87 -18.62
C VAL A 14 0.32 16.10 -17.40
N SER A 15 1.20 15.16 -17.04
CA SER A 15 2.15 15.34 -15.93
C SER A 15 3.13 16.48 -16.18
N ILE A 16 3.69 16.59 -17.39
CA ILE A 16 4.59 17.69 -17.74
C ILE A 16 3.87 19.04 -17.63
N ILE A 17 2.64 19.13 -18.14
CA ILE A 17 1.81 20.35 -18.05
C ILE A 17 1.54 20.69 -16.58
N ALA A 18 1.16 19.72 -15.76
CA ALA A 18 0.90 19.93 -14.34
C ALA A 18 2.13 20.47 -13.59
N VAL A 19 3.32 19.91 -13.86
CA VAL A 19 4.59 20.39 -13.28
C VAL A 19 4.90 21.80 -13.74
N ALA A 20 4.75 22.09 -15.04
CA ALA A 20 5.01 23.42 -15.58
C ALA A 20 4.09 24.48 -14.95
N VAL A 21 2.79 24.18 -14.81
CA VAL A 21 1.81 25.06 -14.17
C VAL A 21 2.13 25.26 -12.69
N TYR A 22 2.49 24.20 -11.97
CA TYR A 22 2.87 24.29 -10.56
C TYR A 22 4.09 25.20 -10.36
N LEU A 23 5.15 25.01 -11.16
CA LEU A 23 6.34 25.85 -11.10
C LEU A 23 6.04 27.29 -11.50
N TRP A 24 5.21 27.50 -12.52
CA TRP A 24 4.77 28.84 -12.92
C TRP A 24 4.06 29.58 -11.78
N LEU A 25 3.09 28.93 -11.12
CA LEU A 25 2.37 29.49 -9.98
C LEU A 25 3.28 29.78 -8.79
N LEU A 26 4.32 28.97 -8.60
CA LEU A 26 5.28 29.11 -7.51
C LEU A 26 6.22 30.31 -7.71
N PHE A 27 6.74 30.50 -8.92
CA PHE A 27 7.72 31.55 -9.22
C PHE A 27 7.11 32.86 -9.73
N ILE A 28 5.93 32.80 -10.34
CA ILE A 28 5.21 33.93 -10.92
C ILE A 28 3.76 33.89 -10.44
N PRO A 29 3.52 34.13 -9.12
CA PRO A 29 2.17 34.08 -8.58
C PRO A 29 1.33 35.23 -9.15
N PRO A 30 0.17 34.95 -9.76
CA PRO A 30 -0.72 35.99 -10.30
C PRO A 30 -1.42 36.81 -9.21
N ILE A 31 -1.48 36.28 -7.98
CA ILE A 31 -2.08 36.91 -6.81
C ILE A 31 -1.08 36.79 -5.66
N ALA A 32 -0.83 37.88 -4.95
CA ALA A 32 0.09 37.91 -3.81
C ALA A 32 -0.33 36.89 -2.73
N GLY A 33 0.58 36.00 -2.35
CA GLY A 33 0.40 35.01 -1.28
C GLY A 33 -0.05 33.62 -1.74
N VAL A 34 -0.36 33.42 -3.04
CA VAL A 34 -0.70 32.11 -3.60
C VAL A 34 0.47 31.14 -3.52
N ASP A 35 1.67 31.61 -3.84
CA ASP A 35 2.95 30.91 -3.69
C ASP A 35 3.15 30.36 -2.27
N ILE A 36 2.92 31.19 -1.27
CA ILE A 36 3.05 30.81 0.14
C ILE A 36 2.02 29.74 0.51
N ILE A 37 0.77 29.90 0.09
CA ILE A 37 -0.30 28.92 0.36
C ILE A 37 0.04 27.58 -0.30
N LEU A 38 0.50 27.58 -1.56
CA LEU A 38 0.94 26.38 -2.29
C LEU A 38 2.06 25.64 -1.56
N ILE A 39 3.09 26.35 -1.10
CA ILE A 39 4.19 25.77 -0.32
C ILE A 39 3.66 25.17 0.99
N LYS A 40 2.78 25.88 1.69
CA LYS A 40 2.21 25.38 2.96
C LYS A 40 1.41 24.10 2.77
N ILE A 41 0.60 24.03 1.70
CA ILE A 41 -0.19 22.83 1.40
C ILE A 41 0.73 21.66 1.03
N THR A 42 1.70 21.87 0.14
CA THR A 42 2.60 20.79 -0.28
C THR A 42 3.49 20.29 0.86
N ALA A 43 4.01 21.20 1.68
CA ALA A 43 4.74 20.83 2.90
C ALA A 43 3.85 20.08 3.90
N ALA A 44 2.60 20.51 4.11
CA ALA A 44 1.67 19.82 4.98
C ALA A 44 1.35 18.41 4.48
N VAL A 45 1.12 18.22 3.18
CA VAL A 45 0.89 16.90 2.57
C VAL A 45 2.11 16.00 2.74
N ALA A 46 3.33 16.53 2.54
CA ALA A 46 4.56 15.77 2.77
C ALA A 46 4.70 15.30 4.22
N ILE A 47 4.42 16.19 5.19
CA ILE A 47 4.44 15.87 6.62
C ILE A 47 3.38 14.81 6.94
N VAL A 48 2.13 14.98 6.48
CA VAL A 48 1.05 14.01 6.69
C VAL A 48 1.38 12.65 6.10
N ALA A 49 2.03 12.58 4.93
CA ALA A 49 2.47 11.32 4.35
C ALA A 49 3.50 10.61 5.23
N ILE A 50 4.52 11.33 5.70
CA ILE A 50 5.57 10.77 6.58
C ILE A 50 4.98 10.31 7.91
N PHE A 51 4.22 11.16 8.58
CA PHE A 51 3.60 10.83 9.86
C PHE A 51 2.47 9.81 9.72
N GLY A 52 1.80 9.73 8.57
CA GLY A 52 0.85 8.68 8.27
C GLY A 52 1.51 7.31 8.23
N ILE A 53 2.69 7.20 7.58
CA ILE A 53 3.47 5.97 7.58
C ILE A 53 3.97 5.63 8.99
N LEU A 54 4.56 6.59 9.70
CA LEU A 54 5.04 6.38 11.07
C LEU A 54 3.90 5.99 12.02
N GLY A 55 2.75 6.64 11.89
CA GLY A 55 1.55 6.35 12.67
C GLY A 55 0.99 4.98 12.36
N TRP A 56 0.99 4.56 11.10
CA TRP A 56 0.59 3.20 10.71
C TRP A 56 1.54 2.14 11.31
N ILE A 57 2.86 2.36 11.21
CA ILE A 57 3.86 1.46 11.82
C ILE A 57 3.65 1.39 13.34
N GLY A 58 3.53 2.55 13.99
CA GLY A 58 3.26 2.63 15.43
C GLY A 58 1.96 1.93 15.82
N TYR A 59 0.91 2.07 15.01
CA TYR A 59 -0.36 1.38 15.20
C TYR A 59 -0.20 -0.13 15.10
N THR A 60 0.50 -0.63 14.09
CA THR A 60 0.75 -2.07 13.96
C THR A 60 1.56 -2.60 15.14
N LEU A 61 2.64 -1.93 15.57
CA LEU A 61 3.44 -2.37 16.71
C LEU A 61 2.66 -2.35 18.03
N ALA A 62 1.79 -1.35 18.23
CA ALA A 62 0.97 -1.23 19.43
C ALA A 62 -0.18 -2.27 19.48
N THR A 63 -0.63 -2.74 18.32
CA THR A 63 -1.79 -3.65 18.21
C THR A 63 -1.40 -5.09 17.86
N THR A 64 -0.15 -5.35 17.45
CA THR A 64 0.37 -6.70 17.31
C THR A 64 0.81 -7.20 18.68
N PRO A 65 0.11 -8.19 19.28
CA PRO A 65 0.65 -8.90 20.42
C PRO A 65 1.99 -9.52 20.01
N PRO A 66 2.97 -9.60 20.95
CA PRO A 66 4.25 -10.21 20.68
C PRO A 66 4.03 -11.57 20.00
N PRO A 67 4.77 -11.87 18.92
CA PRO A 67 4.58 -13.10 18.15
C PRO A 67 4.51 -14.28 19.13
N LYS A 68 3.46 -15.10 19.03
CA LYS A 68 3.33 -16.30 19.87
C LYS A 68 4.63 -17.12 19.74
N PRO A 69 5.08 -17.80 20.81
CA PRO A 69 6.25 -18.66 20.74
C PRO A 69 6.11 -19.63 19.56
N ILE A 70 7.17 -19.73 18.75
CA ILE A 70 7.19 -20.49 17.48
C ILE A 70 6.74 -21.95 17.71
N GLU A 71 7.01 -22.50 18.89
CA GLU A 71 6.64 -23.85 19.30
C GLU A 71 5.13 -24.13 19.35
N GLU A 72 4.29 -23.13 19.67
CA GLU A 72 2.82 -23.31 19.69
C GLU A 72 2.26 -23.29 18.26
N ILE A 73 2.81 -22.43 17.40
CA ILE A 73 2.41 -22.31 15.99
C ILE A 73 2.80 -23.58 15.22
N GLU A 74 3.99 -24.12 15.48
CA GLU A 74 4.46 -25.35 14.83
C GLU A 74 3.60 -26.56 15.23
N LYS A 75 3.20 -26.66 16.50
CA LYS A 75 2.29 -27.72 16.98
C LYS A 75 0.88 -27.61 16.42
N GLU A 76 0.30 -26.40 16.36
CA GLU A 76 -1.02 -26.18 15.76
C GLU A 76 -1.03 -26.55 14.26
N ILE A 77 0.01 -26.16 13.52
CA ILE A 77 0.15 -26.49 12.09
C ILE A 77 0.35 -28.01 11.89
N GLU A 78 1.16 -28.65 12.71
CA GLU A 78 1.40 -30.10 12.60
C GLU A 78 0.13 -30.93 12.92
N GLU A 79 -0.69 -30.47 13.88
CA GLU A 79 -2.00 -31.08 14.16
C GLU A 79 -3.01 -30.88 13.03
N GLU A 80 -3.08 -29.69 12.43
CA GLU A 80 -3.94 -29.44 11.26
C GLU A 80 -3.53 -30.28 10.05
N LEU A 81 -2.23 -30.36 9.76
CA LEU A 81 -1.70 -31.20 8.67
C LEU A 81 -2.03 -32.67 8.88
N LYS A 82 -1.85 -33.19 10.11
CA LYS A 82 -2.22 -34.57 10.45
C LYS A 82 -3.73 -34.83 10.33
N LYS A 83 -4.58 -33.84 10.61
CA LYS A 83 -6.03 -33.96 10.38
C LYS A 83 -6.36 -33.98 8.89
N LEU A 84 -5.78 -33.08 8.09
CA LEU A 84 -5.97 -33.04 6.65
C LEU A 84 -5.50 -34.34 5.97
N GLU A 85 -4.37 -34.91 6.37
CA GLU A 85 -3.87 -36.19 5.86
C GLU A 85 -4.82 -37.34 6.19
N LYS A 86 -5.37 -37.38 7.41
CA LYS A 86 -6.36 -38.40 7.80
C LYS A 86 -7.66 -38.25 7.04
N GLU A 87 -8.12 -37.02 6.81
CA GLU A 87 -9.35 -36.72 6.07
C GLU A 87 -9.19 -37.04 4.57
N THR A 88 -8.06 -36.68 3.96
CA THR A 88 -7.74 -37.06 2.56
C THR A 88 -7.53 -38.57 2.40
N ALA A 89 -6.90 -39.25 3.35
CA ALA A 89 -6.78 -40.70 3.35
C ALA A 89 -8.16 -41.39 3.49
N ALA A 90 -9.04 -40.87 4.34
CA ALA A 90 -10.41 -41.38 4.49
C ALA A 90 -11.28 -41.13 3.23
N LEU A 91 -11.10 -40.00 2.55
CA LEU A 91 -11.77 -39.70 1.28
C LEU A 91 -11.26 -40.58 0.13
N GLN A 92 -9.98 -40.93 0.10
CA GLN A 92 -9.39 -41.82 -0.90
C GLN A 92 -9.75 -43.31 -0.68
N GLN A 93 -10.10 -43.69 0.56
CA GLN A 93 -10.53 -45.04 0.92
C GLN A 93 -12.03 -45.28 0.75
N GLN A 94 -12.83 -44.25 0.44
CA GLN A 94 -14.21 -44.49 0.00
C GLN A 94 -14.19 -45.16 -1.39
N PRO A 95 -14.63 -46.42 -1.53
CA PRO A 95 -14.68 -47.08 -2.82
C PRO A 95 -15.63 -46.26 -3.71
N LYS A 96 -15.12 -45.81 -4.86
CA LYS A 96 -15.94 -45.24 -5.94
C LYS A 96 -17.01 -46.27 -6.29
N GLN A 97 -18.23 -46.07 -5.78
CA GLN A 97 -19.43 -46.78 -6.21
C GLN A 97 -19.77 -46.39 -7.64
#